data_AF-A0A357AR89-F1
#
_entry.id   AF-A0A357AR89-F1
#
_cell.length_a   1.000
_cell.length_b   1.000
_cell.length_c   1.000
_cell.angle_alpha   90.00
_cell.angle_beta   90.00
_cell.angle_gamma   90.00
#
_symmetry.space_group_name_H-M   'P 1'
#
loop_
_entity.id
_entity.type
_entity.pdbx_description
1 polymer ?
#
loop_
_entity_poly.entity_id
_entity_poly.type
_entity_poly.pdbx_seq_one_letter_code
_entity_poly.pdbx_strand_id
1 'polypeptide(L)'
;MDNSLNNKDYLPLDEETLKQVDSLLTDIKISTENLDKKWSNDVKEFSKNYYGENNNRDYAIKQLFKRRLEYEEKLEELIGETDRYGESILEMSKDDRFIGIIADLFRELVKLSRKFTLTHEVEGEIDESIGKKDYTLPSDMLDIIDKWKKKVMAHPEIHNLAQKKELEEDIEKLEFQLKKLYERKEYYERELGDENDKHEELIERINEKEDRIREKNLKNREEAEIKVREEDNAVFDLKEDLNTTESQIELLTEELRKLSFIKINQKKEINQRIDEYKGRVIMLNRKIRTRQDNMERILKERDTIIDNRNSTLLKEKAQLREVVVDLAKTKAELNKIDKEIDDLTEIIERKKAKLESINKDL
;
A
#
# COMPACT_ATOMS: atom_id res chain seq x y z
N MET A 1 -4.05 64.34 30.20
CA MET A 1 -3.74 65.04 28.93
C MET A 1 -4.34 64.20 27.84
N ASP A 2 -5.36 64.77 27.23
CA ASP A 2 -6.21 64.34 26.12
C ASP A 2 -5.70 63.21 25.23
N ASN A 3 -6.38 62.06 25.31
CA ASN A 3 -6.63 61.22 24.15
C ASN A 3 -8.10 61.40 23.79
N SER A 4 -8.37 62.42 22.96
CA SER A 4 -9.66 62.55 22.30
C SER A 4 -9.84 61.32 21.40
N LEU A 5 -10.67 60.38 21.87
CA LEU A 5 -11.34 59.43 21.00
C LEU A 5 -11.98 60.25 19.88
N ASN A 6 -11.41 60.12 18.68
CA ASN A 6 -12.08 60.51 17.45
C ASN A 6 -13.32 59.61 17.33
N ASN A 7 -14.40 59.97 18.03
CA ASN A 7 -15.74 59.71 17.56
C ASN A 7 -15.85 60.44 16.23
N LYS A 8 -15.51 59.75 15.14
CA LYS A 8 -16.24 59.98 13.90
C LYS A 8 -17.68 59.68 14.28
N ASP A 9 -18.49 60.72 14.39
CA ASP A 9 -19.94 60.61 14.47
C ASP A 9 -20.41 59.96 13.17
N TYR A 10 -20.35 58.63 13.12
CA TYR A 10 -21.03 57.85 12.10
C TYR A 10 -22.52 58.04 12.40
N LEU A 11 -23.21 58.80 11.54
CA LEU A 11 -24.66 58.84 11.54
C LEU A 11 -25.14 57.38 11.51
N PRO A 12 -25.93 56.93 12.49
CA PRO A 12 -26.52 55.60 12.42
C PRO A 12 -27.32 55.53 11.12
N LEU A 13 -26.99 54.55 10.28
CA LEU A 13 -27.83 54.17 9.16
C LEU A 13 -29.27 54.05 9.66
N ASP A 14 -30.23 54.61 8.94
CA ASP A 14 -31.63 54.36 9.26
C ASP A 14 -31.91 52.84 9.19
N GLU A 15 -32.79 52.34 10.05
CA GLU A 15 -33.09 50.90 10.17
C GLU A 15 -33.54 50.27 8.85
N GLU A 16 -34.09 51.08 7.94
CA GLU A 16 -34.55 50.64 6.62
C GLU A 16 -33.37 50.36 5.69
N THR A 17 -32.34 51.22 5.70
CA THR A 17 -31.09 51.03 4.97
C THR A 17 -30.30 49.83 5.51
N LEU A 18 -30.25 49.65 6.84
CA LEU A 18 -29.64 48.43 7.42
C LEU A 18 -30.34 47.15 6.96
N LYS A 19 -31.68 47.13 6.95
CA LYS A 19 -32.44 45.96 6.46
C LYS A 19 -32.22 45.69 4.97
N GLN A 20 -32.15 46.73 4.15
CA GLN A 20 -31.85 46.59 2.72
C GLN A 20 -30.44 46.03 2.51
N VAL A 21 -29.46 46.51 3.29
CA VAL A 21 -28.09 46.02 3.25
C VAL A 21 -27.99 44.56 3.70
N ASP A 22 -28.68 44.19 4.78
CA ASP A 22 -28.72 42.80 5.27
C ASP A 22 -29.38 41.84 4.27
N SER A 23 -30.46 42.27 3.61
CA SER A 23 -31.14 41.48 2.56
C SER A 23 -30.20 41.19 1.40
N LEU A 24 -29.53 42.22 0.87
CA LEU A 24 -28.65 42.09 -0.30
C LEU A 24 -27.39 41.27 0.03
N LEU A 25 -26.82 41.43 1.21
CA LEU A 25 -25.72 40.58 1.69
C LEU A 25 -26.14 39.11 1.80
N THR A 26 -27.38 38.86 2.24
CA THR A 26 -27.94 37.51 2.34
C THR A 26 -28.15 36.89 0.97
N ASP A 27 -28.65 37.65 0.00
CA ASP A 27 -28.87 37.19 -1.38
C ASP A 27 -27.57 36.77 -2.07
N ILE A 28 -26.48 37.54 -1.90
CA ILE A 28 -25.16 37.19 -2.44
C ILE A 28 -24.63 35.89 -1.80
N LYS A 29 -24.80 35.71 -0.48
CA LYS A 29 -24.41 34.48 0.22
C LYS A 29 -25.19 33.27 -0.29
N ILE A 30 -26.51 33.37 -0.38
CA ILE A 30 -27.38 32.30 -0.88
C ILE A 30 -26.98 31.92 -2.31
N SER A 31 -26.69 32.91 -3.16
CA SER A 31 -26.27 32.69 -4.55
C SER A 31 -24.93 31.96 -4.61
N THR A 32 -23.98 32.34 -3.76
CA THR A 32 -22.67 31.67 -3.64
C THR A 32 -22.81 30.21 -3.17
N GLU A 33 -23.61 29.95 -2.14
CA GLU A 33 -23.86 28.58 -1.66
C GLU A 33 -24.57 27.70 -2.69
N ASN A 34 -25.54 28.27 -3.41
CA ASN A 34 -26.26 27.55 -4.45
C ASN A 34 -25.32 27.17 -5.60
N LEU A 35 -24.40 28.06 -5.96
CA LEU A 35 -23.39 27.81 -6.97
C LEU A 35 -22.46 26.65 -6.55
N ASP A 36 -21.97 26.67 -5.31
CA ASP A 36 -21.13 25.60 -4.75
C ASP A 36 -21.83 24.23 -4.71
N LYS A 37 -23.08 24.19 -4.22
CA LYS A 37 -23.88 22.96 -4.15
C LYS A 37 -24.14 22.37 -5.53
N LYS A 38 -24.49 23.22 -6.51
CA LYS A 38 -24.74 22.78 -7.90
C LYS A 38 -23.49 22.20 -8.53
N TRP A 39 -22.36 22.90 -8.43
CA TRP A 39 -21.07 22.41 -8.93
C TRP A 39 -20.67 21.08 -8.28
N SER A 40 -20.77 20.98 -6.95
CA SER A 40 -20.45 19.76 -6.21
C SER A 40 -21.31 18.56 -6.63
N ASN A 41 -22.60 18.78 -6.92
CA ASN A 41 -23.49 17.74 -7.40
C ASN A 41 -23.15 17.29 -8.82
N ASP A 42 -22.80 18.23 -9.71
CA ASP A 42 -22.40 17.93 -11.08
C ASP A 42 -21.09 17.14 -11.14
N VAL A 43 -20.13 17.48 -10.27
CA VAL A 43 -18.86 16.71 -10.16
C VAL A 43 -19.15 15.29 -9.67
N LYS A 44 -20.00 15.09 -8.65
CA LYS A 44 -20.40 13.75 -8.18
C LYS A 44 -21.15 12.95 -9.24
N GLU A 45 -22.03 13.59 -9.98
CA GLU A 45 -22.75 12.97 -11.10
C GLU A 45 -21.77 12.54 -12.21
N PHE A 46 -20.78 13.39 -12.51
CA PHE A 46 -19.70 13.06 -13.43
C PHE A 46 -18.91 11.84 -12.96
N SER A 47 -18.46 11.77 -11.69
CA SER A 47 -17.73 10.61 -11.15
C SER A 47 -18.49 9.30 -11.40
N LYS A 48 -19.78 9.28 -11.06
CA LYS A 48 -20.64 8.10 -11.24
C LYS A 48 -20.75 7.67 -12.69
N ASN A 49 -20.88 8.63 -13.61
CA ASN A 49 -21.01 8.36 -15.04
C ASN A 49 -19.67 7.99 -15.70
N TYR A 50 -18.56 8.51 -15.19
CA TYR A 50 -17.21 8.28 -15.70
C TYR A 50 -16.69 6.87 -15.40
N TYR A 51 -17.00 6.35 -14.21
CA TYR A 51 -16.62 4.99 -13.77
C TYR A 51 -17.74 3.94 -13.97
N GLY A 52 -18.90 4.32 -14.54
CA GLY A 52 -20.03 3.43 -14.81
C GLY A 52 -19.94 2.66 -16.15
N GLU A 53 -20.74 1.60 -16.32
CA GLU A 53 -20.69 0.65 -17.45
C GLU A 53 -21.04 1.24 -18.85
N ASN A 54 -21.54 2.47 -18.95
CA ASN A 54 -21.94 3.10 -20.21
C ASN A 54 -20.84 4.02 -20.79
N ASN A 55 -19.97 3.42 -21.60
CA ASN A 55 -18.80 4.01 -22.26
C ASN A 55 -19.10 5.21 -23.20
N ASN A 56 -19.11 6.43 -22.67
CA ASN A 56 -18.77 7.62 -23.48
C ASN A 56 -18.05 8.70 -22.65
N ARG A 57 -16.81 8.38 -22.23
CA ARG A 57 -15.95 9.23 -21.41
C ARG A 57 -15.73 10.61 -22.03
N ASP A 58 -15.49 10.67 -23.33
CA ASP A 58 -15.28 11.93 -24.06
C ASP A 58 -16.51 12.85 -24.00
N TYR A 59 -17.71 12.29 -24.09
CA TYR A 59 -18.94 13.05 -23.96
C TYR A 59 -19.13 13.57 -22.53
N ALA A 60 -18.90 12.73 -21.51
CA ALA A 60 -18.99 13.13 -20.11
C ALA A 60 -18.01 14.26 -19.76
N ILE A 61 -16.76 14.17 -20.25
CA ILE A 61 -15.74 15.20 -20.08
C ILE A 61 -16.18 16.52 -20.74
N LYS A 62 -16.66 16.48 -21.99
CA LYS A 62 -17.15 17.67 -22.70
C LYS A 62 -18.33 18.34 -21.98
N GLN A 63 -19.25 17.55 -21.43
CA GLN A 63 -20.37 18.09 -20.66
C GLN A 63 -19.91 18.74 -19.35
N LEU A 64 -18.96 18.13 -18.63
CA LEU A 64 -18.39 18.72 -17.42
C LEU A 64 -17.69 20.05 -17.70
N PHE A 65 -16.89 20.14 -18.78
CA PHE A 65 -16.25 21.39 -19.18
C PHE A 65 -17.26 22.46 -19.60
N LYS A 66 -18.33 22.08 -20.31
CA LYS A 66 -19.40 23.02 -20.66
C LYS A 66 -20.10 23.56 -19.42
N ARG A 67 -20.48 22.69 -18.47
CA ARG A 67 -21.10 23.09 -17.20
C ARG A 67 -20.15 23.97 -16.39
N ARG A 68 -18.85 23.65 -16.36
CA ARG A 68 -17.82 24.45 -15.69
C ARG A 68 -17.80 25.90 -16.23
N LEU A 69 -17.80 26.10 -17.55
CA LEU A 69 -17.85 27.44 -18.14
C LEU A 69 -19.09 28.23 -17.68
N GLU A 70 -20.27 27.58 -17.64
CA GLU A 70 -21.50 28.20 -17.15
C GLU A 70 -21.46 28.56 -15.65
N TYR A 71 -20.56 27.96 -14.87
CA TYR A 71 -20.32 28.29 -13.47
C TYR A 71 -19.24 29.35 -13.29
N GLU A 72 -18.22 29.37 -14.16
CA GLU A 72 -17.21 30.43 -14.24
C GLU A 72 -17.89 31.77 -14.56
N GLU A 73 -18.76 31.83 -15.57
CA GLU A 73 -19.52 33.04 -15.93
C GLU A 73 -20.35 33.57 -14.75
N LYS A 74 -21.07 32.68 -14.04
CA LYS A 74 -21.87 33.06 -12.86
C LYS A 74 -21.02 33.54 -11.69
N LEU A 75 -19.84 32.97 -11.51
CA LEU A 75 -18.91 33.40 -10.48
C LEU A 75 -18.37 34.80 -10.79
N GLU A 76 -18.04 35.08 -12.05
CA GLU A 76 -17.61 36.41 -12.52
C GLU A 76 -18.72 37.45 -12.33
N GLU A 77 -19.97 37.10 -12.67
CA GLU A 77 -21.14 37.94 -12.39
C GLU A 77 -21.26 38.25 -10.89
N LEU A 78 -21.14 37.24 -10.02
CA LEU A 78 -21.23 37.41 -8.57
C LEU A 78 -20.09 38.28 -8.01
N ILE A 79 -18.86 38.16 -8.54
CA ILE A 79 -17.73 39.02 -8.14
C ILE A 79 -18.03 40.47 -8.53
N GLY A 80 -18.51 40.71 -9.75
CA GLY A 80 -18.88 42.05 -10.23
C GLY A 80 -20.06 42.66 -9.47
N GLU A 81 -21.07 41.86 -9.13
CA GLU A 81 -22.19 42.28 -8.28
C GLU A 81 -21.72 42.63 -6.88
N THR A 82 -20.84 41.82 -6.29
CA THR A 82 -20.26 42.07 -4.96
C THR A 82 -19.46 43.37 -4.91
N ASP A 83 -18.69 43.71 -5.97
CA ASP A 83 -17.96 44.99 -6.05
C ASP A 83 -18.91 46.19 -6.13
N ARG A 84 -19.85 46.17 -7.08
CA ARG A 84 -20.84 47.25 -7.26
C ARG A 84 -21.63 47.48 -5.97
N TYR A 85 -22.06 46.40 -5.35
CA TYR A 85 -22.81 46.43 -4.12
C TYR A 85 -21.97 46.96 -2.96
N GLY A 86 -20.74 46.46 -2.80
CA GLY A 86 -19.84 46.92 -1.74
C GLY A 86 -19.52 48.41 -1.85
N GLU A 87 -19.27 48.94 -3.05
CA GLU A 87 -19.07 50.38 -3.24
C GLU A 87 -20.32 51.19 -2.88
N SER A 88 -21.50 50.75 -3.31
CA SER A 88 -22.77 51.42 -2.98
C SER A 88 -23.01 51.48 -1.47
N ILE A 89 -22.72 50.40 -0.74
CA ILE A 89 -22.84 50.40 0.73
C ILE A 89 -21.87 51.39 1.37
N LEU A 90 -20.62 51.43 0.92
CA LEU A 90 -19.62 52.34 1.49
C LEU A 90 -19.99 53.81 1.24
N GLU A 91 -20.53 54.12 0.06
CA GLU A 91 -21.02 55.46 -0.27
C GLU A 91 -22.22 55.88 0.59
N MET A 92 -23.16 54.96 0.82
CA MET A 92 -24.39 55.22 1.59
C MET A 92 -24.15 55.27 3.10
N SER A 93 -23.41 54.31 3.65
CA SER A 93 -23.23 54.13 5.09
C SER A 93 -22.11 54.99 5.68
N LYS A 94 -21.08 55.28 4.88
CA LYS A 94 -19.79 55.80 5.34
C LYS A 94 -19.16 54.99 6.47
N ASP A 95 -19.63 53.78 6.77
CA ASP A 95 -19.13 52.95 7.86
C ASP A 95 -18.09 51.96 7.32
N ASP A 96 -16.84 52.18 7.72
CA ASP A 96 -15.70 51.42 7.23
C ASP A 96 -15.81 49.93 7.62
N ARG A 97 -16.62 49.54 8.62
CA ARG A 97 -16.82 48.15 9.03
C ARG A 97 -17.40 47.27 7.91
N PHE A 98 -18.16 47.85 6.97
CA PHE A 98 -18.66 47.11 5.81
C PHE A 98 -17.53 46.63 4.89
N ILE A 99 -16.35 47.24 4.93
CA ILE A 99 -15.16 46.76 4.20
C ILE A 99 -14.84 45.32 4.61
N GLY A 100 -14.95 44.99 5.90
CA GLY A 100 -14.71 43.63 6.40
C GLY A 100 -15.75 42.62 5.91
N ILE A 101 -17.02 43.03 5.90
CA ILE A 101 -18.14 42.18 5.45
C ILE A 101 -18.02 41.86 3.95
N ILE A 102 -17.71 42.85 3.13
CA ILE A 102 -17.54 42.66 1.68
C ILE A 102 -16.26 41.86 1.38
N ALA A 103 -15.18 42.11 2.11
CA ALA A 103 -13.95 41.32 1.96
C ALA A 103 -14.15 39.84 2.30
N ASP A 104 -14.98 39.51 3.29
CA ASP A 104 -15.34 38.12 3.61
C ASP A 104 -16.12 37.46 2.45
N LEU A 105 -17.00 38.18 1.77
CA LEU A 105 -17.68 37.66 0.57
C LEU A 105 -16.70 37.36 -0.57
N PHE A 106 -15.76 38.27 -0.84
CA PHE A 106 -14.70 38.00 -1.82
C PHE A 106 -13.83 36.81 -1.44
N ARG A 107 -13.56 36.60 -0.15
CA ARG A 107 -12.84 35.41 0.32
C ARG A 107 -13.61 34.13 -0.01
N GLU A 108 -14.92 34.10 0.21
CA GLU A 108 -15.77 32.94 -0.15
C GLU A 108 -15.84 32.70 -1.66
N LEU A 109 -15.96 33.76 -2.46
CA LEU A 109 -15.94 33.66 -3.93
C LEU A 109 -14.59 33.14 -4.46
N VAL A 110 -13.47 33.56 -3.86
CA VAL A 110 -12.13 33.03 -4.17
C VAL A 110 -11.98 31.56 -3.74
N LYS A 111 -12.55 31.16 -2.60
CA LYS A 111 -12.57 29.74 -2.21
C LYS A 111 -13.38 28.91 -3.22
N LEU A 112 -14.53 29.43 -3.67
CA LEU A 112 -15.37 28.78 -4.66
C LEU A 112 -14.66 28.66 -6.02
N SER A 113 -13.96 29.70 -6.47
CA SER A 113 -13.19 29.67 -7.72
C SER A 113 -12.20 28.52 -7.75
N ARG A 114 -11.50 28.27 -6.63
CA ARG A 114 -10.55 27.17 -6.51
C ARG A 114 -11.20 25.79 -6.65
N LYS A 115 -12.50 25.65 -6.38
CA LYS A 115 -13.23 24.38 -6.56
C LYS A 115 -13.53 24.08 -8.04
N PHE A 116 -13.48 25.08 -8.93
CA PHE A 116 -13.63 24.88 -10.38
C PHE A 116 -12.36 24.34 -11.03
N THR A 117 -11.23 24.41 -10.33
CA THR A 117 -10.04 23.65 -10.70
C THR A 117 -10.37 22.16 -10.66
N LEU A 118 -10.32 21.54 -11.83
CA LEU A 118 -10.45 20.10 -11.96
C LEU A 118 -9.09 19.48 -11.61
N THR A 119 -8.96 18.98 -10.39
CA THR A 119 -7.80 18.20 -9.96
C THR A 119 -7.97 16.72 -10.28
N HIS A 120 -6.85 16.01 -10.36
CA HIS A 120 -6.74 14.56 -10.63
C HIS A 120 -7.40 13.65 -9.56
N GLU A 121 -8.06 14.22 -8.55
CA GLU A 121 -8.64 13.49 -7.43
C GLU A 121 -10.17 13.57 -7.48
N VAL A 122 -10.73 12.88 -8.47
CA VAL A 122 -12.12 12.44 -8.40
C VAL A 122 -12.08 10.93 -8.15
N GLU A 123 -12.06 10.57 -6.86
CA GLU A 123 -12.24 9.20 -6.34
C GLU A 123 -11.46 8.06 -7.06
N GLY A 124 -10.13 8.14 -7.06
CA GLY A 124 -9.31 6.93 -6.88
C GLY A 124 -8.83 6.12 -8.08
N GLU A 125 -9.19 6.37 -9.34
CA GLU A 125 -8.57 5.65 -10.49
C GLU A 125 -8.25 6.54 -11.70
N ILE A 126 -7.13 6.25 -12.35
CA ILE A 126 -6.36 7.16 -13.21
C ILE A 126 -6.90 7.23 -14.65
N ASP A 127 -7.06 8.45 -15.18
CA ASP A 127 -6.94 8.73 -16.63
C ASP A 127 -6.14 10.02 -16.85
N GLU A 128 -4.91 9.88 -17.36
CA GLU A 128 -3.96 10.97 -17.61
C GLU A 128 -4.43 11.96 -18.70
N SER A 129 -5.51 11.64 -19.42
CA SER A 129 -6.00 12.42 -20.57
C SER A 129 -6.72 13.73 -20.22
N ILE A 130 -7.17 13.91 -18.98
CA ILE A 130 -7.95 15.11 -18.60
C ILE A 130 -7.05 16.32 -18.32
N GLY A 131 -5.83 16.10 -17.83
CA GLY A 131 -4.86 17.14 -17.46
C GLY A 131 -5.35 18.06 -16.32
N LYS A 132 -4.46 18.46 -15.42
CA LYS A 132 -4.78 19.50 -14.42
C LYS A 132 -5.06 20.80 -15.16
N LYS A 133 -6.33 21.17 -15.28
CA LYS A 133 -6.73 22.49 -15.78
C LYS A 133 -7.13 23.36 -14.60
N ASP A 134 -6.11 24.00 -14.04
CA ASP A 134 -6.29 25.03 -13.04
C ASP A 134 -7.24 26.09 -13.57
N TYR A 135 -8.32 26.36 -12.82
CA TYR A 135 -9.08 27.57 -13.04
C TYR A 135 -8.37 28.71 -12.32
N THR A 136 -8.08 29.77 -13.07
CA THR A 136 -7.66 31.04 -12.51
C THR A 136 -8.70 32.06 -12.87
N LEU A 137 -9.09 32.88 -11.88
CA LEU A 137 -9.98 34.01 -12.13
C LEU A 137 -9.39 34.93 -13.22
N PRO A 138 -10.23 35.49 -14.09
CA PRO A 138 -9.82 36.53 -15.03
C PRO A 138 -9.14 37.71 -14.35
N SER A 139 -8.29 38.42 -15.10
CA SER A 139 -7.46 39.52 -14.57
C SER A 139 -8.29 40.66 -13.97
N ASP A 140 -9.40 41.01 -14.60
CA ASP A 140 -10.35 42.03 -14.15
C ASP A 140 -11.02 41.64 -12.82
N MET A 141 -11.33 40.37 -12.61
CA MET A 141 -11.84 39.87 -11.34
C MET A 141 -10.77 39.90 -10.24
N LEU A 142 -9.52 39.57 -10.58
CA LEU A 142 -8.39 39.69 -9.65
C LEU A 142 -8.13 41.14 -9.24
N ASP A 143 -8.26 42.09 -10.18
CA ASP A 143 -8.11 43.52 -9.91
C ASP A 143 -9.19 44.02 -8.92
N ILE A 144 -10.44 43.58 -9.07
CA ILE A 144 -11.52 43.84 -8.12
C ILE A 144 -11.14 43.31 -6.73
N ILE A 145 -10.73 42.05 -6.64
CA ILE A 145 -10.36 41.43 -5.35
C ILE A 145 -9.20 42.17 -4.69
N ASP A 146 -8.17 42.55 -5.46
CA ASP A 146 -6.99 43.24 -4.94
C ASP A 146 -7.29 44.68 -4.52
N LYS A 147 -8.22 45.36 -5.20
CA LYS A 147 -8.76 46.65 -4.77
C LYS A 147 -9.38 46.54 -3.36
N TRP A 148 -10.18 45.51 -3.10
CA TRP A 148 -10.77 45.28 -1.77
C TRP A 148 -9.75 44.87 -0.72
N LYS A 149 -8.74 44.05 -1.05
CA LYS A 149 -7.62 43.76 -0.15
C LYS A 149 -6.88 45.02 0.28
N LYS A 150 -6.62 45.95 -0.63
CA LYS A 150 -5.99 47.24 -0.32
C LYS A 150 -6.84 48.06 0.65
N LYS A 151 -8.18 48.08 0.48
CA LYS A 151 -9.10 48.73 1.43
C LYS A 151 -9.03 48.10 2.82
N VAL A 152 -8.97 46.76 2.92
CA VAL A 152 -8.80 46.06 4.20
C VAL A 152 -7.47 46.44 4.86
N MET A 153 -6.36 46.42 4.12
CA MET A 153 -5.03 46.77 4.65
C MET A 153 -4.93 48.23 5.13
N ALA A 154 -5.74 49.13 4.57
CA ALA A 154 -5.80 50.52 5.03
C ALA A 154 -6.50 50.69 6.40
N HIS A 155 -7.16 49.65 6.91
CA HIS A 155 -7.91 49.66 8.16
C HIS A 155 -7.39 48.57 9.12
N PRO A 156 -6.47 48.89 10.05
CA PRO A 156 -5.80 47.90 10.89
C PRO A 156 -6.73 46.97 11.69
N GLU A 157 -7.83 47.49 12.25
CA GLU A 157 -8.82 46.68 13.00
C GLU A 157 -9.50 45.64 12.11
N ILE A 158 -9.92 46.04 10.90
CA ILE A 158 -10.55 45.16 9.91
C ILE A 158 -9.53 44.15 9.37
N HIS A 159 -8.29 44.59 9.16
CA HIS A 159 -7.21 43.72 8.75
C HIS A 159 -6.91 42.63 9.80
N ASN A 160 -6.82 42.99 11.08
CA ASN A 160 -6.58 42.06 12.18
C ASN A 160 -7.74 41.08 12.33
N LEU A 161 -9.00 41.53 12.21
CA LEU A 161 -10.17 40.64 12.21
C LEU A 161 -10.17 39.68 11.01
N ALA A 162 -9.80 40.16 9.83
CA ALA A 162 -9.70 39.32 8.63
C ALA A 162 -8.58 38.27 8.78
N GLN A 163 -7.40 38.66 9.29
CA GLN A 163 -6.30 37.74 9.58
C GLN A 163 -6.67 36.70 10.64
N LYS A 164 -7.38 37.12 11.69
CA LYS A 164 -7.89 36.23 12.74
C LYS A 164 -8.76 35.12 12.16
N LYS A 165 -9.79 35.48 11.38
CA LYS A 165 -10.71 34.51 10.74
C LYS A 165 -9.96 33.54 9.82
N GLU A 166 -9.01 34.03 9.03
CA GLU A 166 -8.22 33.19 8.13
C GLU A 166 -7.35 32.19 8.89
N LEU A 167 -6.73 32.62 9.99
CA LEU A 167 -5.94 31.73 10.85
C LEU A 167 -6.82 30.70 11.55
N GLU A 168 -8.01 31.08 12.04
CA GLU A 168 -8.97 30.15 12.65
C GLU A 168 -9.39 29.06 11.67
N GLU A 169 -9.79 29.42 10.45
CA GLU A 169 -10.15 28.45 9.40
C GLU A 169 -8.98 27.54 8.97
N ASP A 170 -7.77 28.11 8.87
CA ASP A 170 -6.58 27.35 8.52
C ASP A 170 -6.21 26.35 9.63
N ILE A 171 -6.32 26.76 10.90
CA ILE A 171 -6.09 25.88 12.05
C ILE A 171 -7.11 24.75 12.03
N GLU A 172 -8.40 25.04 11.84
CA GLU A 172 -9.46 24.02 11.79
C GLU A 172 -9.20 22.98 10.69
N LYS A 173 -8.79 23.42 9.49
CA LYS A 173 -8.42 22.52 8.39
C LYS A 173 -7.22 21.64 8.73
N LEU A 174 -6.19 22.22 9.34
CA LEU A 174 -5.01 21.47 9.75
C LEU A 174 -5.34 20.49 10.87
N GLU A 175 -6.13 20.88 11.88
CA GLU A 175 -6.59 19.99 12.95
C GLU A 175 -7.41 18.81 12.40
N PHE A 176 -8.23 19.06 11.37
CA PHE A 176 -8.94 17.99 10.68
C PHE A 176 -8.00 17.04 9.92
N GLN A 177 -6.95 17.56 9.28
CA GLN A 177 -5.90 16.72 8.66
C GLN A 177 -5.13 15.92 9.71
N LEU A 178 -4.78 16.54 10.85
CA LEU A 178 -4.12 15.89 11.97
C LEU A 178 -4.95 14.72 12.50
N LYS A 179 -6.26 14.94 12.67
CA LYS A 179 -7.19 13.89 13.10
C LYS A 179 -7.18 12.71 12.14
N LYS A 180 -7.24 12.95 10.82
CA LYS A 180 -7.15 11.88 9.81
C LYS A 180 -5.83 11.11 9.87
N LEU A 181 -4.71 11.80 10.15
CA LEU A 181 -3.41 11.15 10.32
C LEU A 181 -3.40 10.25 11.56
N TYR A 182 -3.98 10.69 12.68
CA TYR A 182 -4.13 9.83 13.87
C TYR A 182 -5.02 8.61 13.61
N GLU A 183 -6.14 8.76 12.90
CA GLU A 183 -6.99 7.62 12.51
C GLU A 183 -6.22 6.62 11.62
N ARG A 184 -5.41 7.13 10.69
CA ARG A 184 -4.53 6.31 9.84
C ARG A 184 -3.42 5.64 10.65
N LYS A 185 -2.85 6.32 11.64
CA LYS A 185 -1.86 5.75 12.57
C LYS A 185 -2.46 4.59 13.35
N GLU A 186 -3.63 4.76 13.96
CA GLU A 186 -4.31 3.71 14.73
C GLU A 186 -4.57 2.45 13.88
N TYR A 187 -4.94 2.64 12.62
CA TYR A 187 -5.11 1.53 11.67
C TYR A 187 -3.81 0.72 11.51
N TYR A 188 -2.68 1.36 11.22
CA TYR A 188 -1.41 0.67 11.04
C TYR A 188 -0.82 0.13 12.34
N GLU A 189 -1.10 0.74 13.50
CA GLU A 189 -0.72 0.19 14.81
C GLU A 189 -1.44 -1.14 15.06
N ARG A 190 -2.71 -1.25 14.68
CA ARG A 190 -3.47 -2.49 14.75
C ARG A 190 -2.93 -3.55 13.78
N GLU A 191 -2.66 -3.16 12.53
CA GLU A 191 -2.08 -4.05 11.52
C GLU A 191 -0.71 -4.60 11.98
N LEU A 192 0.13 -3.74 12.56
CA LEU A 192 1.42 -4.14 13.13
C LEU A 192 1.25 -5.16 14.27
N GLY A 193 0.22 -5.00 15.10
CA GLY A 193 -0.14 -5.96 16.15
C GLY A 193 -0.49 -7.33 15.57
N ASP A 194 -1.43 -7.37 14.63
CA ASP A 194 -1.88 -8.60 13.97
C ASP A 194 -0.72 -9.31 13.23
N GLU A 195 0.19 -8.56 12.61
CA GLU A 195 1.37 -9.10 11.95
C GLU A 195 2.41 -9.66 12.94
N ASN A 196 2.59 -9.02 14.10
CA ASN A 196 3.48 -9.52 15.15
C ASN A 196 2.95 -10.84 15.73
N ASP A 197 1.64 -10.93 16.00
CA ASP A 197 1.01 -12.16 16.49
C ASP A 197 1.23 -13.30 15.49
N LYS A 198 1.00 -13.06 14.19
CA LYS A 198 1.29 -14.04 13.13
C LYS A 198 2.76 -14.45 13.08
N HIS A 199 3.68 -13.50 13.26
CA HIS A 199 5.11 -13.75 13.27
C HIS A 199 5.50 -14.66 14.43
N GLU A 200 5.01 -14.38 15.64
CA GLU A 200 5.26 -15.20 16.83
C GLU A 200 4.69 -16.61 16.68
N GLU A 201 3.43 -16.74 16.24
CA GLU A 201 2.80 -18.05 15.98
C GLU A 201 3.58 -18.88 14.94
N LEU A 202 4.08 -18.24 13.88
CA LEU A 202 4.85 -18.92 12.85
C LEU A 202 6.22 -19.37 13.38
N ILE A 203 6.91 -18.55 14.18
CA ILE A 203 8.17 -18.93 14.81
C ILE A 203 8.00 -20.15 15.70
N GLU A 204 7.01 -20.13 16.59
CA GLU A 204 6.74 -21.24 17.51
C GLU A 204 6.46 -22.52 16.72
N ARG A 205 5.56 -22.44 15.74
CA ARG A 205 5.21 -23.57 14.86
C ARG A 205 6.39 -24.13 14.08
N ILE A 206 7.26 -23.26 13.55
CA ILE A 206 8.45 -23.65 12.80
C ILE A 206 9.44 -24.37 13.72
N ASN A 207 9.69 -23.83 14.92
CA ASN A 207 10.60 -24.44 15.88
C ASN A 207 10.12 -25.84 16.29
N GLU A 208 8.84 -25.99 16.64
CA GLU A 208 8.28 -27.31 16.98
C GLU A 208 8.40 -28.31 15.82
N LYS A 209 8.12 -27.86 14.59
CA LYS A 209 8.20 -28.72 13.41
C LYS A 209 9.63 -29.07 13.06
N GLU A 210 10.56 -28.15 13.19
CA GLU A 210 11.98 -28.37 12.90
C GLU A 210 12.54 -29.47 13.80
N ASP A 211 12.26 -29.44 15.10
CA ASP A 211 12.67 -30.48 16.04
C ASP A 211 12.05 -31.84 15.69
N ARG A 212 10.73 -31.89 15.45
CA ARG A 212 10.06 -33.14 15.06
C ARG A 212 10.56 -33.69 13.73
N ILE A 213 10.84 -32.84 12.74
CA ILE A 213 11.37 -33.27 11.44
C ILE A 213 12.79 -33.78 11.61
N ARG A 214 13.62 -33.09 12.41
CA ARG A 214 15.00 -33.51 12.68
C ARG A 214 15.06 -34.89 13.32
N GLU A 215 14.25 -35.13 14.34
CA GLU A 215 14.16 -36.44 15.01
C GLU A 215 13.70 -37.53 14.03
N LYS A 216 12.62 -37.29 13.28
CA LYS A 216 12.11 -38.25 12.29
C LYS A 216 13.10 -38.52 11.16
N ASN A 217 13.88 -37.53 10.75
CA ASN A 217 14.90 -37.68 9.72
C ASN A 217 16.09 -38.48 10.22
N LEU A 218 16.51 -38.29 11.47
CA LEU A 218 17.54 -39.09 12.12
C LEU A 218 17.11 -40.56 12.16
N LYS A 219 15.91 -40.84 12.69
CA LYS A 219 15.37 -42.20 12.76
C LYS A 219 15.27 -42.87 11.39
N ASN A 220 14.77 -42.15 10.38
CA ASN A 220 14.72 -42.68 9.00
C ASN A 220 16.11 -43.01 8.43
N ARG A 221 17.15 -42.23 8.79
CA ARG A 221 18.53 -42.52 8.37
C ARG A 221 19.04 -43.79 9.03
N GLU A 222 18.86 -43.92 10.34
CA GLU A 222 19.27 -45.10 11.10
C GLU A 222 18.57 -46.37 10.60
N GLU A 223 17.25 -46.33 10.38
CA GLU A 223 16.50 -47.48 9.84
C GLU A 223 16.96 -47.89 8.44
N ALA A 224 17.26 -46.91 7.57
CA ALA A 224 17.77 -47.18 6.24
C ALA A 224 19.21 -47.75 6.28
N GLU A 225 20.07 -47.23 7.16
CA GLU A 225 21.44 -47.72 7.34
C GLU A 225 21.47 -49.18 7.82
N ILE A 226 20.56 -49.57 8.74
CA ILE A 226 20.42 -50.95 9.18
C ILE A 226 20.05 -51.86 7.99
N LYS A 227 19.02 -51.49 7.22
CA LYS A 227 18.56 -52.27 6.06
C LYS A 227 19.63 -52.37 4.96
N VAL A 228 20.36 -51.28 4.69
CA VAL A 228 21.47 -51.28 3.72
C VAL A 228 22.58 -52.20 4.20
N ARG A 229 22.92 -52.19 5.49
CA ARG A 229 23.93 -53.10 6.07
C ARG A 229 23.52 -54.57 5.96
N GLU A 230 22.25 -54.89 6.17
CA GLU A 230 21.72 -56.25 5.98
C GLU A 230 21.86 -56.72 4.51
N GLU A 231 21.51 -55.87 3.55
CA GLU A 231 21.66 -56.18 2.12
C GLU A 231 23.14 -56.27 1.70
N ASP A 232 24.02 -55.41 2.26
CA ASP A 232 25.46 -55.43 1.97
C ASP A 232 26.15 -56.69 2.52
N ASN A 233 25.80 -57.11 3.74
CA ASN A 233 26.25 -58.39 4.30
C ASN A 233 25.80 -59.57 3.42
N ALA A 234 24.55 -59.56 2.93
CA ALA A 234 24.08 -60.60 2.01
C ALA A 234 24.82 -60.57 0.66
N VAL A 235 25.22 -59.40 0.16
CA VAL A 235 26.07 -59.27 -1.04
C VAL A 235 27.46 -59.82 -0.76
N PHE A 236 28.03 -59.56 0.42
CA PHE A 236 29.33 -60.08 0.83
C PHE A 236 29.34 -61.61 0.81
N ASP A 237 28.37 -62.26 1.47
CA ASP A 237 28.26 -63.72 1.50
C ASP A 237 28.12 -64.32 0.09
N LEU A 238 27.26 -63.71 -0.75
CA LEU A 238 27.07 -64.16 -2.13
C LEU A 238 28.33 -63.98 -3.00
N LYS A 239 29.17 -62.97 -2.72
CA LYS A 239 30.46 -62.77 -3.39
C LYS A 239 31.49 -63.79 -2.95
N GLU A 240 31.49 -64.20 -1.69
CA GLU A 240 32.36 -65.29 -1.21
C GLU A 240 32.00 -66.63 -1.88
N ASP A 241 30.71 -66.93 -1.97
CA ASP A 241 30.18 -68.08 -2.73
C ASP A 241 30.56 -68.02 -4.21
N LEU A 242 30.48 -66.83 -4.81
CA LEU A 242 30.85 -66.59 -6.21
C LEU A 242 32.34 -66.87 -6.43
N ASN A 243 33.22 -66.27 -5.62
CA ASN A 243 34.67 -66.46 -5.71
C ASN A 243 35.06 -67.93 -5.54
N THR A 244 34.42 -68.64 -4.61
CA THR A 244 34.65 -70.07 -4.39
C THR A 244 34.22 -70.89 -5.62
N THR A 245 33.07 -70.56 -6.20
CA THR A 245 32.54 -71.22 -7.40
C THR A 245 33.44 -70.97 -8.62
N GLU A 246 33.92 -69.73 -8.80
CA GLU A 246 34.84 -69.37 -9.88
C GLU A 246 36.20 -70.08 -9.73
N SER A 247 36.72 -70.19 -8.50
CA SER A 247 37.94 -70.96 -8.20
C SER A 247 37.79 -72.45 -8.56
N GLN A 248 36.63 -73.05 -8.28
CA GLN A 248 36.35 -74.45 -8.66
C GLN A 248 36.30 -74.64 -10.18
N ILE A 249 35.74 -73.67 -10.92
CA ILE A 249 35.78 -73.67 -12.40
C ILE A 249 37.23 -73.64 -12.89
N GLU A 250 38.06 -72.77 -12.31
CA GLU A 250 39.46 -72.63 -12.70
C GLU A 250 40.25 -73.93 -12.47
N LEU A 251 40.09 -74.55 -11.29
CA LEU A 251 40.69 -75.85 -10.96
C LEU A 251 40.28 -76.96 -11.93
N LEU A 252 38.98 -77.10 -12.21
CA LEU A 252 38.47 -78.11 -13.15
C LEU A 252 38.92 -77.84 -14.59
N THR A 253 39.01 -76.56 -14.99
CA THR A 253 39.49 -76.18 -16.31
C THR A 253 40.96 -76.56 -16.48
N GLU A 254 41.78 -76.38 -15.43
CA GLU A 254 43.18 -76.78 -15.44
C GLU A 254 43.36 -78.30 -15.43
N GLU A 255 42.52 -79.03 -14.70
CA GLU A 255 42.48 -80.51 -14.76
C GLU A 255 42.13 -80.99 -16.17
N LEU A 256 41.13 -80.37 -16.81
CA LEU A 256 40.72 -80.69 -18.18
C LEU A 256 41.87 -80.53 -19.19
N ARG A 257 42.69 -79.48 -19.03
CA ARG A 257 43.87 -79.21 -19.87
C ARG A 257 44.95 -80.30 -19.74
N LYS A 258 45.15 -80.85 -18.54
CA LYS A 258 46.15 -81.88 -18.26
C LYS A 258 45.76 -83.28 -18.75
N LEU A 259 44.49 -83.51 -19.09
CA LEU A 259 44.00 -84.83 -19.54
C LEU A 259 44.44 -85.18 -20.97
N SER A 260 45.05 -86.37 -21.11
CA SER A 260 45.41 -86.97 -22.40
C SER A 260 44.22 -87.13 -23.35
N PHE A 261 44.46 -87.09 -24.67
CA PHE A 261 43.43 -87.17 -25.72
C PHE A 261 42.51 -88.40 -25.63
N ILE A 262 43.00 -89.54 -25.14
CA ILE A 262 42.26 -90.82 -25.12
C ILE A 262 41.20 -90.87 -24.00
N LYS A 263 41.25 -89.97 -23.00
CA LYS A 263 40.34 -89.95 -21.84
C LYS A 263 39.03 -89.19 -22.10
N ILE A 264 38.32 -89.54 -23.17
CA ILE A 264 37.14 -88.82 -23.68
C ILE A 264 36.02 -88.70 -22.64
N ASN A 265 35.69 -89.79 -21.93
CA ASN A 265 34.59 -89.80 -20.96
C ASN A 265 34.88 -88.89 -19.75
N GLN A 266 36.11 -88.91 -19.22
CA GLN A 266 36.53 -88.03 -18.12
C GLN A 266 36.47 -86.55 -18.53
N LYS A 267 36.87 -86.22 -19.78
CA LYS A 267 36.73 -84.86 -20.31
C LYS A 267 35.27 -84.40 -20.39
N LYS A 268 34.35 -85.27 -20.82
CA LYS A 268 32.91 -84.96 -20.86
C LYS A 268 32.36 -84.68 -19.47
N GLU A 269 32.71 -85.50 -18.49
CA GLU A 269 32.25 -85.35 -17.11
C GLU A 269 32.74 -84.05 -16.47
N ILE A 270 34.03 -83.71 -16.61
CA ILE A 270 34.58 -82.45 -16.11
C ILE A 270 33.93 -81.25 -16.80
N ASN A 271 33.75 -81.29 -18.13
CA ASN A 271 33.05 -80.22 -18.86
C ASN A 271 31.62 -80.02 -18.36
N GLN A 272 30.88 -81.09 -18.09
CA GLN A 272 29.53 -81.01 -17.56
C GLN A 272 29.50 -80.31 -16.19
N ARG A 273 30.45 -80.64 -15.30
CA ARG A 273 30.59 -79.97 -13.99
C ARG A 273 30.97 -78.49 -14.15
N ILE A 274 31.87 -78.15 -15.08
CA ILE A 274 32.21 -76.75 -15.40
C ILE A 274 30.97 -75.98 -15.84
N ASP A 275 30.13 -76.56 -16.71
CA ASP A 275 28.92 -75.91 -17.20
C ASP A 275 27.88 -75.72 -16.08
N GLU A 276 27.74 -76.68 -15.16
CA GLU A 276 26.92 -76.54 -13.95
C GLU A 276 27.40 -75.37 -13.07
N TYR A 277 28.71 -75.27 -12.82
CA TYR A 277 29.28 -74.18 -12.05
C TYR A 277 29.14 -72.82 -12.75
N LYS A 278 29.31 -72.75 -14.08
CA LYS A 278 29.03 -71.53 -14.86
C LYS A 278 27.57 -71.10 -14.74
N GLY A 279 26.63 -72.06 -14.78
CA GLY A 279 25.22 -71.79 -14.51
C GLY A 279 25.00 -71.19 -13.12
N ARG A 280 25.72 -71.69 -12.11
CA ARG A 280 25.70 -71.18 -10.73
C ARG A 280 26.27 -69.77 -10.63
N VAL A 281 27.38 -69.46 -11.31
CA VAL A 281 27.97 -68.10 -11.42
C VAL A 281 26.96 -67.10 -11.96
N ILE A 282 26.24 -67.44 -13.04
CA ILE A 282 25.21 -66.57 -13.61
C ILE A 282 24.11 -66.27 -12.58
N MET A 283 23.67 -67.30 -11.85
CA MET A 283 22.66 -67.14 -10.79
C MET A 283 23.15 -66.26 -9.64
N LEU A 284 24.39 -66.47 -9.15
CA LEU A 284 24.97 -65.69 -8.06
C LEU A 284 25.12 -64.22 -8.45
N ASN A 285 25.66 -63.93 -9.64
CA ASN A 285 25.75 -62.58 -10.17
C ASN A 285 24.39 -61.89 -10.26
N ARG A 286 23.34 -62.60 -10.71
CA ARG A 286 21.98 -62.06 -10.74
C ARG A 286 21.46 -61.73 -9.33
N LYS A 287 21.69 -62.61 -8.35
CA LYS A 287 21.30 -62.38 -6.96
C LYS A 287 22.04 -61.18 -6.35
N ILE A 288 23.36 -61.08 -6.56
CA ILE A 288 24.17 -59.94 -6.11
C ILE A 288 23.60 -58.65 -6.66
N ARG A 289 23.31 -58.59 -7.96
CA ARG A 289 22.73 -57.40 -8.60
C ARG A 289 21.38 -57.03 -8.01
N THR A 290 20.47 -57.99 -7.83
CA THR A 290 19.17 -57.72 -7.16
C THR A 290 19.34 -57.12 -5.77
N ARG A 291 20.31 -57.61 -4.99
CA ARG A 291 20.60 -57.07 -3.65
C ARG A 291 21.17 -55.66 -3.70
N GLN A 292 22.05 -55.38 -4.66
CA GLN A 292 22.58 -54.03 -4.90
C GLN A 292 21.48 -53.04 -5.33
N ASP A 293 20.58 -53.46 -6.23
CA ASP A 293 19.43 -52.65 -6.66
C ASP A 293 18.48 -52.37 -5.46
N ASN A 294 18.31 -53.33 -4.54
CA ASN A 294 17.54 -53.14 -3.32
C ASN A 294 18.16 -52.07 -2.41
N MET A 295 19.49 -52.07 -2.23
CA MET A 295 20.18 -51.04 -1.44
C MET A 295 19.96 -49.64 -2.02
N GLU A 296 20.11 -49.49 -3.35
CA GLU A 296 19.88 -48.22 -4.02
C GLU A 296 18.43 -47.74 -3.83
N ARG A 297 17.46 -48.65 -3.94
CA ARG A 297 16.04 -48.35 -3.67
C ARG A 297 15.83 -47.85 -2.24
N ILE A 298 16.39 -48.52 -1.23
CA ILE A 298 16.26 -48.13 0.18
C ILE A 298 16.80 -46.71 0.40
N LEU A 299 17.98 -46.40 -0.14
CA LEU A 299 18.59 -45.08 -0.03
C LEU A 299 17.73 -44.01 -0.71
N LYS A 300 17.22 -44.29 -1.90
CA LYS A 300 16.35 -43.37 -2.65
C LYS A 300 15.02 -43.10 -1.95
N GLU A 301 14.40 -44.12 -1.37
CA GLU A 301 13.18 -43.99 -0.55
C GLU A 301 13.43 -43.13 0.68
N ARG A 302 14.54 -43.37 1.40
CA ARG A 302 14.95 -42.54 2.55
C ARG A 302 15.09 -41.07 2.16
N ASP A 303 15.84 -40.79 1.09
CA ASP A 303 16.13 -39.42 0.67
C ASP A 303 14.85 -38.70 0.23
N THR A 304 13.98 -39.39 -0.52
CA THR A 304 12.67 -38.85 -0.92
C THR A 304 11.82 -38.45 0.29
N ILE A 305 11.79 -39.27 1.34
CA ILE A 305 11.01 -38.94 2.56
C ILE A 305 11.61 -37.74 3.30
N ILE A 306 12.94 -37.68 3.41
CA ILE A 306 13.64 -36.57 4.07
C ILE A 306 13.40 -35.26 3.31
N ASP A 307 13.54 -35.29 1.98
CA ASP A 307 13.35 -34.13 1.12
C ASP A 307 11.92 -33.60 1.20
N ASN A 308 10.92 -34.49 1.17
CA ASN A 308 9.52 -34.09 1.30
C ASN A 308 9.24 -33.38 2.64
N ARG A 309 9.77 -33.89 3.75
CA ARG A 309 9.62 -33.26 5.08
C ARG A 309 10.32 -31.91 5.14
N ASN A 310 11.57 -31.83 4.66
CA ASN A 310 12.34 -30.59 4.64
C ASN A 310 11.70 -29.54 3.72
N SER A 311 11.13 -29.94 2.59
CA SER A 311 10.43 -29.02 1.68
C SER A 311 9.23 -28.35 2.34
N THR A 312 8.53 -29.05 3.24
CA THR A 312 7.39 -28.50 3.97
C THR A 312 7.86 -27.43 4.96
N LEU A 313 8.95 -27.69 5.69
CA LEU A 313 9.54 -26.72 6.61
C LEU A 313 10.06 -25.48 5.86
N LEU A 314 10.65 -25.66 4.68
CA LEU A 314 11.13 -24.56 3.85
C LEU A 314 9.99 -23.64 3.38
N LYS A 315 8.82 -24.17 3.07
CA LYS A 315 7.63 -23.37 2.71
C LYS A 315 7.19 -22.48 3.88
N GLU A 316 7.17 -23.01 5.10
CA GLU A 316 6.79 -22.20 6.28
C GLU A 316 7.86 -21.16 6.62
N LYS A 317 9.15 -21.51 6.49
CA LYS A 317 10.23 -20.53 6.62
C LYS A 317 10.15 -19.43 5.55
N ALA A 318 9.63 -19.71 4.36
CA ALA A 318 9.37 -18.69 3.34
C ALA A 318 8.20 -17.77 3.75
N GLN A 319 7.09 -18.34 4.25
CA GLN A 319 5.97 -17.55 4.79
C GLN A 319 6.41 -16.63 5.93
N LEU A 320 7.25 -17.10 6.85
CA LEU A 320 7.79 -16.26 7.92
C LEU A 320 8.58 -15.07 7.36
N ARG A 321 9.36 -15.25 6.28
CA ARG A 321 10.09 -14.14 5.64
C ARG A 321 9.16 -13.12 5.02
N GLU A 322 8.04 -13.55 4.43
CA GLU A 322 7.02 -12.64 3.89
C GLU A 322 6.44 -11.77 5.02
N VAL A 323 6.05 -12.38 6.14
CA VAL A 323 5.55 -11.65 7.32
C VAL A 323 6.59 -10.66 7.87
N VAL A 324 7.88 -11.04 7.93
CA VAL A 324 8.95 -10.12 8.36
C VAL A 324 9.07 -8.91 7.43
N VAL A 325 8.90 -9.11 6.11
CA VAL A 325 8.93 -8.02 5.13
C VAL A 325 7.73 -7.10 5.33
N ASP A 326 6.55 -7.65 5.55
CA ASP A 326 5.34 -6.85 5.76
C ASP A 326 5.40 -6.04 7.06
N LEU A 327 5.85 -6.65 8.16
CA LEU A 327 6.16 -5.94 9.42
C LEU A 327 7.10 -4.74 9.22
N ALA A 328 8.14 -4.91 8.40
CA ALA A 328 9.08 -3.85 8.11
C ALA A 328 8.44 -2.70 7.31
N LYS A 329 7.54 -3.00 6.37
CA LYS A 329 6.78 -1.99 5.62
C LYS A 329 5.81 -1.25 6.53
N THR A 330 5.01 -1.96 7.33
CA THR A 330 4.04 -1.40 8.26
C THR A 330 4.73 -0.45 9.24
N LYS A 331 5.88 -0.86 9.79
CA LYS A 331 6.70 0.00 10.66
C LYS A 331 7.25 1.24 9.95
N ALA A 332 7.64 1.13 8.68
CA ALA A 332 8.12 2.26 7.90
C ALA A 332 7.00 3.29 7.63
N GLU A 333 5.79 2.83 7.30
CA GLU A 333 4.63 3.69 7.12
C GLU A 333 4.23 4.39 8.43
N LEU A 334 4.25 3.68 9.57
CA LEU A 334 4.02 4.29 10.88
C LEU A 334 5.02 5.42 11.18
N ASN A 335 6.31 5.20 10.96
CA ASN A 335 7.33 6.24 11.17
C ASN A 335 7.10 7.47 10.26
N LYS A 336 6.60 7.25 9.04
CA LYS A 336 6.26 8.34 8.13
C LYS A 336 5.06 9.13 8.64
N ILE A 337 4.01 8.44 9.08
CA ILE A 337 2.81 9.07 9.66
C ILE A 337 3.18 9.84 10.93
N ASP A 338 4.02 9.29 11.80
CA ASP A 338 4.51 9.97 13.01
C ASP A 338 5.19 11.29 12.66
N LYS A 339 6.08 11.27 11.66
CA LYS A 339 6.73 12.50 11.20
C LYS A 339 5.73 13.51 10.63
N GLU A 340 4.76 13.07 9.85
CA GLU A 340 3.71 13.94 9.31
C GLU A 340 2.85 14.56 10.43
N ILE A 341 2.55 13.79 11.48
CA ILE A 341 1.85 14.25 12.69
C ILE A 341 2.67 15.32 13.41
N ASP A 342 3.97 15.09 13.63
CA ASP A 342 4.87 16.03 14.31
C ASP A 342 4.99 17.35 13.53
N ASP A 343 5.28 17.25 12.22
CA ASP A 343 5.41 18.41 11.33
C ASP A 343 4.12 19.25 11.32
N LEU A 344 2.96 18.58 11.24
CA LEU A 344 1.66 19.26 11.16
C LEU A 344 1.24 19.85 12.51
N THR A 345 1.56 19.18 13.61
CA THR A 345 1.36 19.70 14.98
C THR A 345 2.16 20.98 15.19
N GLU A 346 3.43 21.01 14.78
CA GLU A 346 4.26 22.21 14.88
C GLU A 346 3.67 23.40 14.09
N ILE A 347 3.15 23.14 12.87
CA ILE A 347 2.50 24.17 12.05
C ILE A 347 1.25 24.72 12.76
N ILE A 348 0.41 23.85 13.34
CA ILE A 348 -0.78 24.24 14.09
C ILE A 348 -0.38 25.11 15.28
N GLU A 349 0.60 24.69 16.08
CA GLU A 349 1.07 25.44 17.25
C GLU A 349 1.59 26.82 16.88
N ARG A 350 2.38 26.94 15.82
CA ARG A 350 2.85 28.23 15.31
C ARG A 350 1.69 29.14 14.88
N LYS A 351 0.67 28.58 14.20
CA LYS A 351 -0.53 29.35 13.81
C LYS A 351 -1.37 29.76 15.02
N LYS A 352 -1.55 28.88 16.02
CA LYS A 352 -2.22 29.20 17.28
C LYS A 352 -1.50 30.32 18.04
N ALA A 353 -0.18 30.28 18.13
CA ALA A 353 0.61 31.35 18.74
C ALA A 353 0.44 32.70 18.02
N LYS A 354 0.38 32.68 16.68
CA LYS A 354 0.09 33.88 15.88
C LYS A 354 -1.33 34.40 16.14
N LEU A 355 -2.32 33.51 16.21
CA LEU A 355 -3.71 33.84 16.54
C LEU A 355 -3.83 34.48 17.94
N GLU A 356 -3.12 33.94 18.93
CA GLU A 356 -3.04 34.53 20.28
C GLU A 356 -2.42 35.93 20.28
N SER A 357 -1.41 36.18 19.45
CA SER A 357 -0.83 37.53 19.30
C SER A 357 -1.87 38.51 18.76
N ILE A 358 -2.59 38.15 17.69
CA ILE A 358 -3.61 39.00 17.09
C ILE A 358 -4.74 39.27 18.09
N ASN A 359 -5.12 38.29 18.91
CA ASN A 359 -6.12 38.47 19.96
C ASN A 359 -5.66 39.40 21.11
N LYS A 360 -4.36 39.67 21.27
CA LYS A 360 -3.85 40.67 22.22
C LYS A 360 -3.85 42.08 21.64
N ASP A 361 -3.78 42.19 20.32
CA ASP A 361 -3.74 43.44 19.57
C ASP A 361 -5.15 43.96 19.17
N LEU A 362 -6.18 43.12 19.35
CA LEU A 362 -7.62 43.42 19.23
C LEU A 362 -8.22 43.66 20.62
#